data_AF-A0A966TNI9-F1
#
_entry.id   AF-A0A966TNI9-F1
#
_cell.length_a   1.000
_cell.length_b   1.000
_cell.length_c   1.000
_cell.angle_alpha   90.00
_cell.angle_beta   90.00
_cell.angle_gamma   90.00
#
_symmetry.space_group_name_H-M   'P 1'
#
loop_
_entity.id
_entity.type
_entity.pdbx_description
1 polymer ?
#
loop_
_entity_poly.entity_id
_entity_poly.type
_entity_poly.pdbx_seq_one_letter_code
_entity_poly.pdbx_strand_id
1 'polypeptide(L)' 'MRKRILVGALATAVGMAAGFMYYRFYGCTEGCSITGNPWRSTIYFGVMFLLGNEILNDLITKNKQKP' A
#
# COMPACT_ATOMS: atom_id res chain seq x y z
N MET A 1 12.34 14.54 -9.64
CA MET A 1 12.23 13.07 -9.66
C MET A 1 12.59 12.40 -8.33
N ARG A 2 13.75 12.68 -7.71
CA ARG A 2 14.22 12.00 -6.48
C ARG A 2 13.24 12.03 -5.29
N LYS A 3 12.57 13.16 -5.02
CA LYS A 3 11.56 13.27 -3.95
C LYS A 3 10.31 12.39 -4.17
N ARG A 4 9.88 12.20 -5.42
CA ARG A 4 8.69 11.40 -5.74
C ARG A 4 8.94 9.91 -5.47
N ILE A 5 10.13 9.42 -5.85
CA ILE A 5 10.54 8.04 -5.61
C ILE A 5 10.71 7.76 -4.11
N LEU A 6 11.27 8.72 -3.35
CA LEU A 6 11.39 8.61 -1.90
C LEU A 6 10.03 8.52 -1.19
N VAL A 7 9.06 9.36 -1.61
CA VAL A 7 7.70 9.32 -1.06
C VAL A 7 6.98 8.03 -1.44
N GLY A 8 7.11 7.58 -2.69
CA GLY A 8 6.58 6.29 -3.13
C GLY A 8 7.17 5.12 -2.35
N ALA A 9 8.50 5.07 -2.19
CA ALA A 9 9.18 4.01 -1.45
C ALA A 9 8.77 3.96 0.03
N LEU A 10 8.61 5.12 0.67
CA LEU A 10 8.10 5.20 2.05
C LEU A 10 6.65 4.72 2.14
N ALA A 11 5.78 5.14 1.21
CA ALA A 11 4.39 4.71 1.15
C ALA A 11 4.29 3.19 0.94
N THR A 12 5.08 2.62 0.03
CA THR A 12 5.13 1.17 -0.20
C THR A 12 5.65 0.42 1.03
N ALA A 13 6.69 0.93 1.70
CA ALA A 13 7.22 0.31 2.93
C ALA A 13 6.15 0.28 4.05
N VAL A 14 5.39 1.36 4.21
CA VAL A 14 4.27 1.44 5.17
C VAL A 14 3.16 0.47 4.77
N GLY A 15 2.81 0.38 3.49
CA GLY A 15 1.81 -0.57 2.97
C GLY A 15 2.23 -2.04 3.17
N MET A 16 3.50 -2.36 2.98
CA MET A 16 4.04 -3.71 3.23
C MET A 16 4.05 -4.05 4.72
N ALA A 17 4.45 -3.11 5.59
CA ALA A 17 4.41 -3.28 7.03
C ALA A 17 2.97 -3.46 7.54
N ALA A 18 2.03 -2.65 7.05
CA ALA A 18 0.62 -2.76 7.36
C ALA A 18 0.02 -4.08 6.86
N GLY A 19 0.36 -4.53 5.65
CA GLY A 19 -0.07 -5.83 5.12
C GLY A 19 0.48 -7.03 5.89
N PHE A 20 1.73 -6.96 6.34
CA PHE A 20 2.33 -8.00 7.21
C PHE A 20 1.68 -8.02 8.59
N MET A 21 1.40 -6.83 9.15
CA MET A 21 0.70 -6.68 10.41
C MET A 21 -0.74 -7.21 10.31
N TYR A 22 -1.43 -6.91 9.21
CA TYR A 22 -2.76 -7.44 8.92
C TYR A 22 -2.77 -8.97 8.83
N TYR A 23 -1.77 -9.55 8.13
CA TYR A 23 -1.56 -11.00 8.12
C TYR A 23 -1.34 -11.58 9.54
N ARG A 24 -0.62 -10.88 10.43
CA ARG A 24 -0.29 -11.36 11.78
C ARG A 24 -1.46 -11.23 12.77
N PHE A 25 -2.25 -10.16 12.70
CA PHE A 25 -3.36 -9.90 13.63
C PHE A 25 -4.68 -10.54 13.18
N TYR A 26 -4.94 -10.59 11.88
CA TYR A 26 -6.16 -11.17 11.31
C TYR A 26 -5.91 -12.50 10.60
N GLY A 27 -4.74 -13.11 10.84
CA GLY A 27 -4.28 -14.34 10.21
C GLY A 27 -5.16 -15.55 10.53
N CYS A 28 -6.17 -15.75 9.69
CA CYS A 28 -6.82 -16.99 9.29
C CYS A 28 -7.48 -17.83 10.40
N THR A 29 -8.76 -17.56 10.67
CA THR A 29 -9.64 -18.45 11.45
C THR A 29 -10.55 -19.35 10.59
N GLU A 30 -10.94 -18.96 9.37
CA GLU A 30 -12.09 -19.62 8.68
C GLU A 30 -11.92 -19.87 7.16
N GLY A 31 -10.74 -19.60 6.56
CA GLY A 31 -10.43 -19.93 5.15
C GLY A 31 -9.89 -18.76 4.33
N CYS A 32 -8.75 -18.93 3.65
CA CYS A 32 -8.14 -17.81 2.90
C CYS A 32 -7.49 -18.20 1.57
N SER A 33 -8.00 -17.58 0.49
CA SER A 33 -7.49 -17.58 -0.89
C SER A 33 -6.41 -16.49 -1.16
N ILE A 34 -6.34 -15.45 -0.30
CA ILE A 34 -5.34 -14.35 -0.36
C ILE A 34 -4.32 -14.45 0.79
N THR A 35 -4.77 -14.77 2.01
CA THR A 35 -3.97 -14.81 3.26
C THR A 35 -3.33 -16.19 3.55
N GLY A 36 -3.35 -17.12 2.60
CA GLY A 36 -2.71 -18.44 2.79
C GLY A 36 -1.17 -18.38 2.76
N ASN A 37 -0.57 -17.32 2.22
CA ASN A 37 0.87 -17.15 2.14
C ASN A 37 1.24 -15.68 2.46
N PRO A 38 2.10 -15.39 3.45
CA PRO A 38 2.46 -14.01 3.85
C PRO A 38 2.95 -13.18 2.65
N TRP A 39 3.61 -13.81 1.69
CA TRP A 39 4.10 -13.18 0.46
C TRP A 39 2.99 -12.55 -0.39
N ARG A 40 1.81 -13.18 -0.48
CA ARG A 40 0.69 -12.69 -1.30
C ARG A 40 0.06 -11.45 -0.70
N SER A 41 -0.13 -11.43 0.63
CA SER A 41 -0.70 -10.27 1.32
C SER A 41 0.24 -9.05 1.25
N THR A 42 1.53 -9.25 1.48
CA THR A 42 2.52 -8.16 1.40
C THR A 42 2.65 -7.58 -0.01
N ILE A 43 2.65 -8.43 -1.04
CA ILE A 43 2.67 -7.96 -2.45
C ILE A 43 1.38 -7.21 -2.80
N TYR A 44 0.23 -7.73 -2.40
CA TYR A 44 -1.06 -7.12 -2.75
C TYR A 44 -1.18 -5.70 -2.15
N PHE A 45 -0.88 -5.56 -0.86
CA PHE A 45 -0.86 -4.26 -0.20
C PHE A 45 0.26 -3.36 -0.72
N GLY A 46 1.44 -3.90 -1.04
CA GLY A 46 2.54 -3.15 -1.64
C GLY A 46 2.16 -2.55 -3.01
N VAL A 47 1.51 -3.33 -3.88
CA VAL A 47 1.04 -2.87 -5.20
C VAL A 47 -0.09 -1.86 -5.06
N MET A 48 -1.06 -2.09 -4.15
CA MET A 48 -2.12 -1.11 -3.87
C MET A 48 -1.55 0.21 -3.35
N PHE A 49 -0.58 0.21 -2.45
CA PHE A 49 0.01 1.44 -1.93
C PHE A 49 0.87 2.16 -2.96
N LEU A 50 1.58 1.42 -3.82
CA LEU A 50 2.37 2.00 -4.91
C LEU A 50 1.47 2.71 -5.92
N LEU A 51 0.40 2.05 -6.39
CA LEU A 51 -0.58 2.66 -7.30
C LEU A 51 -1.41 3.76 -6.61
N GLY A 52 -1.79 3.53 -5.36
CA GLY A 52 -2.58 4.45 -4.55
C GLY A 52 -1.85 5.75 -4.23
N ASN A 53 -0.53 5.70 -4.02
CA ASN A 53 0.28 6.91 -3.83
C ASN A 53 0.32 7.77 -5.09
N GLU A 54 0.34 7.16 -6.27
CA GLU A 54 0.24 7.87 -7.55
C GLU A 54 -1.12 8.58 -7.67
N ILE A 55 -2.22 7.87 -7.40
CA ILE A 55 -3.58 8.41 -7.43
C ILE A 55 -3.77 9.51 -6.37
N LEU A 56 -3.26 9.30 -5.15
CA LEU A 56 -3.38 10.26 -4.06
C LEU A 56 -2.63 11.54 -4.36
N ASN A 57 -1.43 11.44 -4.94
CA ASN A 57 -0.70 12.62 -5.41
C ASN A 57 -1.47 13.36 -6.50
N ASP A 58 -2.14 12.65 -7.41
CA ASP A 58 -2.98 13.26 -8.45
C ASP A 58 -4.20 14.01 -7.85
N LEU A 59 -4.82 13.45 -6.80
CA LEU A 59 -5.91 14.12 -6.08
C LEU A 59 -5.43 15.34 -5.29
N ILE A 60 -4.27 15.25 -4.64
CA ILE A 60 -3.68 16.36 -3.88
C ILE A 60 -3.28 17.50 -4.81
N THR A 61 -2.67 17.20 -5.96
CA THR A 61 -2.32 18.23 -6.96
C THR A 61 -3.55 18.84 -7.59
N LYS A 62 -4.60 18.06 -7.91
CA LYS A 62 -5.89 18.59 -8.39
C LYS A 62 -6.56 19.51 -7.39
N ASN A 63 -6.55 19.16 -6.11
CA ASN A 63 -7.20 19.97 -5.08
C ASN A 63 -6.45 21.29 -4.84
N LYS A 64 -5.10 21.25 -4.86
CA LYS A 64 -4.23 22.43 -4.83
C LYS A 64 -4.40 23.38 -6.03
N GLN A 65 -4.92 22.87 -7.15
CA GLN A 65 -5.10 23.63 -8.39
C GLN A 65 -6.39 24.47 -8.42
N LYS A 66 -7.32 24.27 -7.47
CA LYS A 66 -8.58 25.03 -7.45
C LYS A 66 -8.34 26.41 -6.80
N PRO A 67 -8.49 27.54 -7.53
CA PRO A 67 -8.33 28.88 -6.99
C PRO A 67 -9.44 29.24 -6.00
#